data_AF-A0A212C7T8-F1
#
_entry.id   AF-A0A212C7T8-F1
#
_cell.length_a   1.000
_cell.length_b   1.000
_cell.length_c   1.000
_cell.angle_alpha   90.00
_cell.angle_beta   90.00
_cell.angle_gamma   90.00
#
_symmetry.space_group_name_H-M   'P 1'
#
loop_
_entity.id
_entity.type
_entity.pdbx_description
1 polymer ?
#
loop_
_entity_poly.entity_id
_entity_poly.type
_entity_poly.pdbx_seq_one_letter_code
_entity_poly.pdbx_strand_id
1 'polypeptide(L)' 'MGAYRVDEKAAEQARWEEASKETIKKTTKPCPRCHVPIEKNGGCMHMKCPQPQCQLQWCWNCGCEWNRACMGDHWFDV' A
#
# COMPACT_ATOMS: atom_id res chain seq x y z
N MET A 1 24.16 1.21 -45.59
CA MET A 1 22.78 1.68 -45.36
C MET A 1 22.01 0.54 -44.73
N GLY A 2 21.76 0.59 -43.42
CA GLY A 2 20.91 -0.39 -42.73
C GLY A 2 19.61 0.30 -42.35
N ALA A 3 18.51 -0.06 -43.00
CA ALA A 3 17.19 0.45 -42.68
C ALA A 3 16.67 -0.28 -41.43
N TYR A 4 16.68 0.40 -40.29
CA TYR A 4 15.97 -0.08 -39.10
C TYR A 4 14.47 0.16 -39.31
N ARG A 5 13.72 -0.90 -39.62
CA ARG A 5 12.25 -0.87 -39.56
C ARG A 5 11.86 -0.91 -38.09
N VAL A 6 11.20 0.14 -37.63
CA VAL A 6 10.57 0.14 -36.31
C VAL A 6 9.15 -0.37 -36.50
N ASP A 7 8.87 -1.57 -36.01
CA ASP A 7 7.55 -2.18 -36.01
C ASP A 7 6.62 -1.40 -35.05
N GLU A 8 5.67 -0.67 -35.64
CA GLU A 8 4.66 0.21 -35.03
C GLU A 8 3.92 -0.44 -33.83
N LYS A 9 3.77 -1.76 -33.86
CA LYS A 9 3.07 -2.54 -32.83
C LYS A 9 3.75 -2.49 -31.45
N ALA A 10 5.05 -2.24 -31.37
CA ALA A 10 5.78 -2.14 -30.10
C ALA A 10 5.55 -0.80 -29.37
N ALA A 11 5.22 0.27 -30.11
CA ALA A 11 5.02 1.61 -29.55
C ALA A 11 3.65 1.77 -28.86
N GLU A 12 2.67 0.92 -29.18
CA GLU A 12 1.33 0.96 -28.57
C GLU A 12 1.25 0.15 -27.27
N GLN A 13 2.01 -0.94 -27.11
CA GLN A 13 1.96 -1.78 -25.92
C GLN A 13 2.65 -1.17 -24.68
N ALA A 14 3.46 -0.12 -24.85
CA ALA A 14 4.19 0.50 -23.75
C ALA A 14 3.37 1.49 -22.90
N ARG A 15 2.13 1.85 -23.31
CA ARG A 15 1.40 2.93 -22.62
C ARG A 15 0.40 2.51 -21.55
N TRP A 16 0.09 1.22 -21.38
CA TRP A 16 -1.00 0.81 -20.47
C TRP A 16 -0.85 -0.53 -19.72
N GLU A 17 0.31 -1.20 -19.76
CA GLU A 17 0.50 -2.48 -19.04
C GLU A 17 1.50 -2.43 -17.87
N GLU A 18 1.96 -1.25 -17.49
CA GLU A 18 2.80 -1.04 -16.30
C GLU A 18 2.03 -0.43 -15.11
N ALA A 19 0.96 0.33 -15.36
CA ALA A 19 0.15 0.94 -14.30
C ALA A 19 -0.78 -0.03 -13.56
N SER A 20 -1.00 -1.26 -14.07
CA SER A 20 -2.00 -2.18 -13.51
C SER A 20 -1.41 -3.15 -12.45
N LYS A 21 -0.09 -3.38 -12.44
CA LYS A 21 0.52 -4.41 -11.57
C LYS A 21 0.88 -3.92 -10.17
N GLU A 22 1.00 -2.61 -9.96
CA GLU A 22 1.33 -2.04 -8.65
C GLU A 22 0.14 -1.89 -7.70
N THR A 23 -1.09 -1.99 -8.19
CA THR A 23 -2.31 -1.75 -7.38
C THR A 23 -2.71 -2.95 -6.52
N ILE A 24 -2.06 -4.10 -6.68
CA ILE A 24 -2.26 -5.28 -5.81
C ILE A 24 -1.39 -5.16 -4.54
N LYS A 25 -1.30 -3.94 -3.98
CA LYS A 25 -0.59 -3.67 -2.72
C LYS A 25 -1.49 -4.08 -1.55
N LYS A 26 -1.33 -5.34 -1.12
CA LYS A 26 -1.73 -5.94 0.17
C LYS A 26 -2.68 -5.07 1.00
N THR A 27 -3.97 -5.15 0.71
CA THR A 27 -5.02 -4.37 1.40
C THR A 27 -5.23 -4.83 2.84
N THR A 28 -4.68 -5.97 3.24
CA THR A 28 -4.88 -6.57 4.57
C THR A 28 -3.55 -6.80 5.30
N LYS A 29 -3.50 -6.45 6.58
CA LYS A 29 -2.38 -6.74 7.49
C LYS A 29 -2.91 -7.21 8.85
N PRO A 30 -2.22 -8.16 9.53
CA PRO A 30 -2.63 -8.62 10.85
C PRO A 30 -2.34 -7.57 11.92
N CYS A 31 -3.24 -7.45 12.91
CA CYS A 31 -3.00 -6.61 14.08
C CYS A 31 -1.84 -7.15 14.94
N PRO A 32 -0.89 -6.32 15.40
CA PRO A 32 0.28 -6.79 16.17
C PRO A 32 -0.05 -7.34 17.56
N ARG A 33 -1.28 -7.15 18.06
CA ARG A 33 -1.71 -7.64 19.39
C ARG A 33 -2.63 -8.85 19.31
N CYS A 34 -3.65 -8.82 18.44
CA CYS A 34 -4.64 -9.88 18.35
C CYS A 34 -4.56 -10.71 17.06
N HIS A 35 -3.66 -10.35 16.14
CA HIS A 35 -3.38 -11.03 14.88
C HIS A 35 -4.60 -11.13 13.93
N VAL A 36 -5.69 -10.43 14.25
CA VAL A 36 -6.88 -10.33 13.39
C VAL A 36 -6.49 -9.61 12.10
N PRO A 37 -6.88 -10.11 10.92
CA PRO A 37 -6.65 -9.42 9.65
C PRO A 37 -7.46 -8.12 9.62
N ILE A 38 -6.77 -7.01 9.39
CA ILE A 38 -7.34 -5.67 9.29
C ILE A 38 -7.19 -5.21 7.85
N GLU A 39 -8.26 -4.71 7.24
CA GLU A 39 -8.21 -4.10 5.91
C GLU A 39 -7.92 -2.59 6.01
N LYS A 40 -6.96 -2.08 5.22
CA LYS A 40 -6.66 -0.65 5.13
C LYS A 40 -7.73 0.06 4.30
N ASN A 41 -8.76 0.55 4.99
CA ASN A 41 -9.79 1.36 4.37
C ASN A 41 -9.43 2.86 4.44
N GLY A 42 -8.46 3.32 3.63
CA GLY A 42 -8.16 4.76 3.46
C GLY A 42 -6.69 5.12 3.26
N GLY A 43 -6.40 6.44 3.29
CA GLY A 43 -5.06 7.01 3.09
C GLY A 43 -4.22 7.22 4.36
N CYS A 44 -4.81 7.10 5.56
CA CYS A 44 -4.10 7.28 6.82
C CYS A 44 -3.33 6.01 7.22
N MET A 45 -2.14 6.17 7.80
CA MET A 45 -1.36 5.06 8.39
C MET A 45 -1.76 4.74 9.82
N HIS A 46 -2.52 5.62 10.48
CA HIS A 46 -3.08 5.37 11.81
C HIS A 46 -4.28 4.43 11.71
N MET A 47 -4.12 3.20 12.21
CA MET A 47 -5.19 2.22 12.21
C MET A 47 -5.59 1.82 13.62
N LYS A 48 -6.89 1.70 13.84
CA LYS A 48 -7.46 1.16 15.07
C LYS A 48 -7.98 -0.25 14.81
N CYS A 49 -7.60 -1.20 15.65
CA CYS A 49 -8.14 -2.54 15.57
C CYS A 49 -9.68 -2.50 15.78
N PRO A 50 -10.51 -3.05 14.86
CA PRO A 50 -11.96 -3.05 14.99
C PRO A 50 -12.43 -4.06 16.05
N GLN A 51 -11.56 -4.97 16.47
CA GLN A 51 -11.86 -5.96 17.49
C GLN A 51 -12.10 -5.26 18.84
N PRO A 52 -13.30 -5.35 19.45
CA PRO A 52 -13.65 -4.65 20.69
C PRO A 52 -12.79 -5.02 21.89
N GLN A 53 -12.23 -6.23 21.92
CA GLN A 53 -11.34 -6.69 22.99
C GLN A 53 -9.88 -6.22 22.81
N CYS A 54 -9.52 -5.68 21.64
CA CYS A 54 -8.16 -5.22 21.35
C CYS A 54 -8.09 -3.70 21.28
N GLN A 55 -8.89 -3.09 20.38
CA GLN A 55 -8.95 -1.64 20.13
C GLN A 55 -7.60 -0.92 20.02
N LEU A 56 -6.51 -1.66 19.79
CA LEU A 56 -5.16 -1.13 19.70
C LEU A 56 -5.06 -0.17 18.52
N GLN A 57 -4.44 0.97 18.77
CA GLN A 57 -4.04 1.92 17.74
C GLN A 57 -2.61 1.62 17.32
N TRP A 58 -2.39 1.40 16.04
CA TRP A 58 -1.11 0.98 15.52
C TRP A 58 -0.84 1.60 14.14
N CYS A 59 0.43 1.71 13.79
CA CYS A 59 0.84 2.23 12.49
C CYS A 59 0.81 1.11 11.44
N TRP A 60 0.05 1.29 10.37
CA TRP A 60 -0.03 0.33 9.27
C TRP A 60 1.34 0.08 8.62
N ASN A 61 2.18 1.11 8.50
CA ASN A 61 3.50 0.98 7.88
C ASN A 61 4.48 0.24 8.79
N CYS A 62 4.59 0.65 10.07
CA CYS A 62 5.56 0.10 11.02
C CYS A 62 5.12 -1.20 11.70
N GLY A 63 3.82 -1.50 11.77
CA GLY A 63 3.32 -2.65 12.52
C GLY A 63 3.45 -2.53 14.04
N CYS A 64 3.71 -1.33 14.57
CA CYS A 64 3.89 -1.06 16.00
C CYS A 64 2.79 -0.13 16.55
N GLU A 65 2.72 0.03 17.87
CA GLU A 65 1.76 0.94 18.51
C GLU A 65 1.91 2.38 17.98
N TRP A 66 0.77 3.03 17.74
CA TRP A 66 0.72 4.35 17.15
C TRP A 66 1.38 5.37 18.08
N ASN A 67 2.41 6.04 17.58
CA ASN A 67 3.21 7.00 18.33
C ASN A 67 3.44 8.28 17.53
N ARG A 68 3.95 9.32 18.21
CA ARG A 68 4.19 10.63 17.60
C ARG A 68 5.25 10.61 16.49
N ALA A 69 6.20 9.68 16.52
CA ALA A 69 7.17 9.56 15.43
C ALA A 69 6.48 9.08 14.15
N CYS A 70 5.57 8.11 14.25
CA CYS A 70 4.74 7.69 13.11
C CYS A 70 3.85 8.81 12.56
N MET A 71 3.33 9.66 13.45
CA MET A 71 2.54 10.83 13.07
C MET A 71 3.37 11.88 12.30
N GLY A 72 4.64 12.07 12.63
CA GLY A 72 5.49 13.04 11.93
C GLY A 72 6.11 12.51 10.63
N ASP A 73 6.48 11.23 10.62
CA ASP A 73 7.27 10.62 9.56
C ASP A 73 6.41 10.02 8.44
N HIS A 74 5.27 9.42 8.77
CA HIS A 74 4.43 8.71 7.80
C HIS A 74 2.95 8.72 8.21
N TRP A 75 2.40 9.91 8.46
CA TRP A 75 0.98 10.07 8.80
C TRP A 75 0.07 9.51 7.69
N PHE A 76 0.33 9.89 6.45
CA PHE A 76 -0.47 9.57 5.28
C PHE A 76 0.38 8.88 4.21
N ASP A 77 -0.28 8.10 3.35
CA ASP A 77 0.29 7.60 2.11
C ASP A 77 0.53 8.81 1.18
N VAL A 78 1.80 9.18 0.94
CA VAL A 78 2.21 10.17 -0.07
C VAL A 78 2.27 9.52 -1.44
#